data_AF-A0AAJ2NR75-F1
#
_entry.id   AF-A0AAJ2NR75-F1
#
_cell.length_a   1.000
_cell.length_b   1.000
_cell.length_c   1.000
_cell.angle_alpha   90.00
_cell.angle_beta   90.00
_cell.angle_gamma   90.00
#
_symmetry.space_group_name_H-M   'P 1'
#
loop_
_entity.id
_entity.type
_entity.pdbx_description
1 polymer ?
#
loop_
_entity_poly.entity_id
_entity_poly.type
_entity_poly.pdbx_seq_one_letter_code
_entity_poly.pdbx_strand_id
1 'polypeptide(L)'
;MRKIIISLILAMLAGCGTSTTQEALINYTNEDLIPLIEIEDEATSRFNSIGQHFTTDYDLAQRIEEEVIPLYEDLVTGLNNVNVQNEEIEEAHQIFLEGSMLQLEGMTKIVEAIQSNDQQMAEEAHRLLEQGEVLVTQFSNELSELYQAYNVEVQ
;
A
#
# COMPACT_ATOMS: atom_id res chain seq x y z
N MET A 1 19.87 -36.66 55.14
CA MET A 1 19.37 -35.36 54.63
C MET A 1 20.14 -34.99 53.38
N ARG A 2 19.57 -35.21 52.19
CA ARG A 2 20.18 -34.82 50.91
C ARG A 2 19.10 -34.06 50.15
N LYS A 3 19.33 -32.75 50.00
CA LYS A 3 18.34 -31.75 49.59
C LYS A 3 17.88 -32.04 48.16
N ILE A 4 16.57 -32.15 47.98
CA ILE A 4 15.90 -32.10 46.69
C ILE A 4 16.06 -30.66 46.19
N ILE A 5 16.78 -30.47 45.09
CA ILE A 5 16.82 -29.18 44.38
C ILE A 5 15.85 -29.33 43.21
N ILE A 6 14.59 -28.93 43.45
CA ILE A 6 13.63 -28.62 42.40
C ILE A 6 14.11 -27.32 41.78
N SER A 7 14.76 -27.40 40.63
CA SER A 7 15.05 -26.22 39.81
C SER A 7 13.81 -25.96 38.95
N LEU A 8 13.09 -24.93 39.35
CA LEU A 8 11.87 -24.43 38.75
C LEU A 8 12.18 -23.92 37.34
N ILE A 9 11.57 -24.55 36.34
CA ILE A 9 11.50 -24.07 34.96
C ILE A 9 10.77 -22.72 35.00
N LEU A 10 11.54 -21.63 34.88
CA LEU A 10 11.00 -20.31 34.59
C LEU A 10 11.22 -20.06 33.10
N ALA A 11 10.41 -20.75 32.28
CA ALA A 11 10.28 -20.41 30.88
C ALA A 11 9.60 -19.03 30.81
N MET A 12 10.32 -18.09 30.20
CA MET A 12 10.00 -16.69 30.14
C MET A 12 8.64 -16.47 29.46
N LEU A 13 7.69 -15.93 30.23
CA LEU A 13 6.49 -15.28 29.70
C LEU A 13 6.93 -13.98 29.02
N ALA A 14 7.29 -14.06 27.74
CA ALA A 14 7.45 -12.90 26.84
C ALA A 14 6.25 -12.82 25.87
N GLY A 15 5.04 -13.13 26.36
CA GLY A 15 3.83 -13.31 25.53
C GLY A 15 2.80 -12.17 25.60
N CYS A 16 3.15 -10.97 26.08
CA CYS A 16 2.18 -9.87 26.18
C CYS A 16 2.19 -8.89 24.99
N GLY A 17 3.19 -8.93 24.10
CA GLY A 17 3.26 -8.04 22.92
C GLY A 17 2.82 -8.70 21.61
N THR A 18 3.04 -10.01 21.48
CA THR A 18 2.75 -10.74 20.24
C THR A 18 1.24 -10.89 19.99
N SER A 19 0.44 -11.08 21.05
CA SER A 19 -1.02 -11.22 20.89
C SER A 19 -1.69 -9.90 20.49
N THR A 20 -1.20 -8.75 20.96
CA THR A 20 -1.78 -7.45 20.62
C THR A 20 -1.41 -7.00 19.22
N THR A 21 -0.16 -7.22 18.78
CA THR A 21 0.26 -6.84 17.43
C THR A 21 -0.30 -7.78 16.38
N GLN A 22 -0.37 -9.08 16.66
CA GLN A 22 -1.00 -10.05 15.76
C GLN A 22 -2.48 -9.71 15.53
N GLU A 23 -3.24 -9.43 16.59
CA GLU A 23 -4.64 -9.01 16.48
C GLU A 23 -4.78 -7.68 15.72
N ALA A 24 -3.90 -6.71 15.98
CA ALA A 24 -3.90 -5.44 15.25
C ALA A 24 -3.62 -5.64 13.75
N LEU A 25 -2.67 -6.50 13.40
CA LEU A 25 -2.31 -6.80 12.01
C LEU A 25 -3.44 -7.54 11.27
N ILE A 26 -4.13 -8.47 11.93
CA ILE A 26 -5.31 -9.14 11.39
C ILE A 26 -6.42 -8.12 11.13
N ASN A 27 -6.71 -7.24 12.09
CA ASN A 27 -7.77 -6.24 11.94
C ASN A 27 -7.43 -5.24 10.83
N TYR A 28 -6.20 -4.70 10.83
CA TYR A 28 -5.71 -3.81 9.78
C TYR A 28 -5.85 -4.46 8.40
N THR A 29 -5.41 -5.71 8.25
CA THR A 29 -5.50 -6.43 6.98
C THR A 29 -6.94 -6.58 6.52
N ASN A 30 -7.80 -7.11 7.38
CA ASN A 30 -9.15 -7.52 6.98
C ASN A 30 -10.14 -6.36 6.87
N GLU A 31 -10.06 -5.40 7.78
CA GLU A 31 -11.06 -4.33 7.91
C GLU A 31 -10.63 -3.06 7.18
N ASP A 32 -9.34 -2.72 7.22
CA ASP A 32 -8.83 -1.46 6.67
C ASP A 32 -8.21 -1.65 5.28
N LEU A 33 -7.34 -2.66 5.10
CA LEU A 33 -6.49 -2.77 3.92
C LEU A 33 -7.16 -3.46 2.73
N ILE A 34 -7.83 -4.61 2.92
CA ILE A 34 -8.46 -5.36 1.81
C ILE A 34 -9.38 -4.48 0.95
N PRO A 35 -10.29 -3.66 1.52
CA PRO A 35 -11.14 -2.78 0.71
C PRO A 35 -10.36 -1.77 -0.13
N LEU A 36 -9.19 -1.33 0.34
CA LEU A 36 -8.33 -0.37 -0.36
C LEU A 36 -7.52 -1.05 -1.47
N ILE A 37 -7.03 -2.27 -1.24
CA ILE A 37 -6.38 -3.08 -2.28
C ILE A 37 -7.35 -3.36 -3.42
N GLU A 38 -8.63 -3.63 -3.15
CA GLU A 38 -9.63 -3.84 -4.21
C GLU A 38 -9.79 -2.59 -5.11
N ILE A 39 -9.68 -1.39 -4.55
CA ILE A 39 -9.69 -0.13 -5.31
C ILE A 39 -8.42 -0.01 -6.16
N GLU A 40 -7.25 -0.30 -5.59
CA GLU A 40 -5.97 -0.27 -6.29
C GLU A 40 -5.93 -1.27 -7.47
N ASP A 41 -6.43 -2.49 -7.25
CA ASP A 41 -6.54 -3.54 -8.27
C ASP A 41 -7.48 -3.11 -9.41
N GLU A 42 -8.62 -2.49 -9.08
CA GLU A 42 -9.53 -1.95 -10.08
C GLU A 42 -8.86 -0.83 -10.89
N ALA A 43 -8.20 0.11 -10.22
CA ALA A 43 -7.50 1.23 -10.87
C ALA A 43 -6.39 0.73 -11.80
N THR A 44 -5.58 -0.23 -11.33
CA THR A 44 -4.50 -0.86 -12.10
C THR A 44 -5.03 -1.63 -13.29
N SER A 45 -6.13 -2.37 -13.12
CA SER A 45 -6.81 -3.08 -14.21
C SER A 45 -7.31 -2.11 -15.29
N ARG A 46 -7.92 -0.99 -14.89
CA ARG A 46 -8.37 0.07 -15.82
C ARG A 46 -7.21 0.70 -16.55
N PHE A 47 -6.16 1.10 -15.83
CA PHE A 47 -4.95 1.68 -16.42
C PHE A 47 -4.33 0.74 -17.48
N ASN A 48 -4.17 -0.54 -17.13
CA ASN A 48 -3.66 -1.57 -18.05
C ASN A 48 -4.57 -1.80 -19.27
N SER A 49 -5.89 -1.71 -19.08
CA SER A 49 -6.86 -1.81 -20.18
C SER A 49 -6.78 -0.62 -21.13
N ILE A 50 -6.60 0.60 -20.61
CA ILE A 50 -6.40 1.82 -21.41
C ILE A 50 -5.16 1.68 -22.28
N GLY A 51 -4.02 1.25 -21.70
CA GLY A 51 -2.76 1.05 -22.43
C GLY A 51 -2.86 0.03 -23.58
N GLN A 52 -3.80 -0.92 -23.50
CA GLN A 52 -4.05 -1.89 -24.56
C GLN A 52 -4.97 -1.35 -25.68
N HIS A 53 -5.73 -0.28 -25.42
CA HIS A 53 -6.90 0.09 -26.23
C HIS A 53 -7.07 1.61 -26.48
N PHE A 54 -6.00 2.40 -26.46
CA PHE A 54 -6.08 3.83 -26.80
C PHE A 54 -5.85 4.10 -28.30
N THR A 55 -6.51 5.13 -28.83
CA THR A 55 -6.40 5.51 -30.26
C THR A 55 -5.49 6.71 -30.48
N THR A 56 -5.44 7.62 -29.51
CA THR A 56 -4.65 8.86 -29.55
C THR A 56 -4.16 9.21 -28.15
N ASP A 57 -3.14 10.07 -28.05
CA ASP A 57 -2.66 10.55 -26.73
C ASP A 57 -3.77 11.30 -25.98
N TYR A 58 -4.64 12.03 -26.68
CA TYR A 58 -5.79 12.71 -26.08
C TYR A 58 -6.80 11.71 -25.48
N ASP A 59 -7.08 10.62 -26.18
CA ASP A 59 -7.94 9.53 -25.71
C ASP A 59 -7.32 8.83 -24.49
N LEU A 60 -5.99 8.63 -24.48
CA LEU A 60 -5.27 8.12 -23.32
C LEU A 60 -5.42 9.05 -22.10
N ALA A 61 -5.15 10.35 -22.25
CA ALA A 61 -5.26 11.32 -21.17
C ALA A 61 -6.67 11.39 -20.60
N GLN A 62 -7.68 11.49 -21.47
CA GLN A 62 -9.08 11.55 -21.05
C GLN A 62 -9.48 10.31 -20.25
N ARG A 63 -9.09 9.11 -20.71
CA ARG A 63 -9.45 7.87 -20.02
C ARG A 63 -8.72 7.71 -18.69
N ILE A 64 -7.46 8.15 -18.58
CA ILE A 64 -6.76 8.18 -17.28
C ILE A 64 -7.49 9.12 -16.32
N GLU A 65 -7.85 10.33 -16.79
CA GLU A 65 -8.55 11.35 -16.01
C GLU A 65 -9.94 10.89 -15.54
N GLU A 66 -10.70 10.20 -16.40
CA GLU A 66 -12.07 9.80 -16.10
C GLU A 66 -12.19 8.44 -15.41
N GLU A 67 -11.29 7.49 -15.68
CA GLU A 67 -11.42 6.09 -15.24
C GLU A 67 -10.43 5.68 -14.14
N VAL A 68 -9.27 6.34 -14.00
CA VAL A 68 -8.19 5.88 -13.11
C VAL A 68 -7.93 6.86 -11.98
N ILE A 69 -7.78 8.15 -12.28
CA ILE A 69 -7.52 9.19 -11.27
C ILE A 69 -8.55 9.17 -10.13
N PRO A 70 -9.87 9.10 -10.38
CA PRO A 70 -10.86 9.09 -9.30
C PRO A 70 -10.70 7.90 -8.34
N LEU A 71 -10.29 6.73 -8.85
CA LEU A 71 -10.05 5.56 -8.00
C LEU A 71 -8.81 5.75 -7.12
N TYR A 72 -7.75 6.38 -7.65
CA TYR A 72 -6.58 6.71 -6.83
C TYR A 72 -6.86 7.84 -5.83
N GLU A 73 -7.73 8.80 -6.16
CA GLU A 73 -8.20 9.79 -5.19
C GLU A 73 -8.97 9.13 -4.04
N ASP A 74 -9.85 8.17 -4.36
CA ASP A 74 -10.58 7.38 -3.38
C ASP A 74 -9.63 6.50 -2.55
N LEU A 75 -8.64 5.86 -3.18
CA LEU A 75 -7.60 5.07 -2.51
C LEU A 75 -6.79 5.92 -1.52
N VAL A 76 -6.22 7.04 -1.97
CA VAL A 76 -5.43 7.94 -1.12
C VAL A 76 -6.27 8.50 0.02
N THR A 77 -7.52 8.87 -0.25
CA THR A 77 -8.45 9.33 0.78
C THR A 77 -8.74 8.22 1.79
N GLY A 78 -8.97 7.00 1.31
CA GLY A 78 -9.20 5.81 2.14
C GLY A 78 -8.00 5.52 3.04
N LEU A 79 -6.80 5.43 2.46
CA LEU A 79 -5.55 5.23 3.18
C LEU A 79 -5.35 6.31 4.25
N ASN A 80 -5.50 7.58 3.90
CA ASN A 80 -5.32 8.69 4.85
C ASN A 80 -6.36 8.69 6.01
N ASN A 81 -7.49 7.99 5.86
CA ASN A 81 -8.49 7.86 6.90
C ASN A 81 -8.29 6.64 7.81
N VAL A 82 -7.41 5.70 7.44
CA VAL A 82 -7.05 4.57 8.29
C VAL A 82 -6.25 5.11 9.48
N ASN A 83 -6.61 4.64 10.68
CA ASN A 83 -5.96 5.05 11.92
C ASN A 83 -5.23 3.86 12.55
N VAL A 84 -3.98 3.63 12.15
CA VAL A 84 -3.18 2.53 12.69
C VAL A 84 -2.52 2.95 14.00
N GLN A 85 -2.75 2.17 15.06
CA GLN A 85 -2.23 2.47 16.41
C GLN A 85 -0.93 1.73 16.73
N ASN A 86 -0.58 0.72 15.93
CA ASN A 86 0.64 -0.05 16.09
C ASN A 86 1.75 0.57 15.21
N GLU A 87 2.89 0.88 15.81
CA GLU A 87 3.98 1.61 15.16
C GLU A 87 4.55 0.88 13.93
N GLU A 88 4.73 -0.45 14.01
CA GLU A 88 5.31 -1.24 12.90
C GLU A 88 4.34 -1.34 11.71
N ILE A 89 3.03 -1.44 12.00
CA ILE A 89 1.99 -1.49 10.96
C ILE A 89 1.79 -0.09 10.35
N GLU A 90 1.86 0.95 11.17
CA GLU A 90 1.75 2.35 10.73
C GLU A 90 2.90 2.73 9.80
N GLU A 91 4.14 2.31 10.08
CA GLU A 91 5.29 2.56 9.21
C GLU A 91 5.06 1.99 7.79
N ALA A 92 4.65 0.72 7.71
CA ALA A 92 4.31 0.08 6.44
C ALA A 92 3.12 0.78 5.74
N HIS A 93 2.08 1.15 6.49
CA HIS A 93 0.92 1.85 5.95
C HIS A 93 1.27 3.23 5.37
N GLN A 94 2.14 3.99 6.02
CA GLN A 94 2.59 5.30 5.53
C GLN A 94 3.37 5.16 4.23
N ILE A 95 4.17 4.11 4.06
CA ILE A 95 4.84 3.81 2.78
C ILE A 95 3.82 3.56 1.67
N PHE A 96 2.73 2.83 1.96
CA PHE A 96 1.68 2.61 0.97
C PHE A 96 0.95 3.90 0.59
N LEU A 97 0.64 4.75 1.57
CA LEU A 97 0.04 6.06 1.35
C LEU A 97 0.95 6.95 0.50
N GLU A 98 2.24 7.05 0.85
CA GLU A 98 3.20 7.86 0.09
C GLU A 98 3.34 7.34 -1.35
N GLY A 99 3.44 6.03 -1.55
CA GLY A 99 3.49 5.42 -2.87
C GLY A 99 2.25 5.72 -3.72
N SER A 100 1.07 5.57 -3.14
CA SER A 100 -0.22 5.85 -3.80
C SER A 100 -0.37 7.34 -4.15
N MET A 101 0.10 8.24 -3.28
CA MET A 101 0.10 9.68 -3.54
C MET A 101 1.02 10.06 -4.71
N LEU A 102 2.22 9.48 -4.78
CA LEU A 102 3.15 9.71 -5.89
C LEU A 102 2.57 9.18 -7.21
N GLN A 103 1.89 8.03 -7.18
CA GLN A 103 1.23 7.49 -8.36
C GLN A 103 0.07 8.37 -8.84
N LEU A 104 -0.76 8.87 -7.90
CA LEU A 104 -1.83 9.84 -8.21
C LEU A 104 -1.28 11.13 -8.83
N GLU A 105 -0.22 11.70 -8.25
CA GLU A 105 0.44 12.89 -8.78
C GLU A 105 1.02 12.61 -10.18
N GLY A 106 1.68 11.47 -10.35
CA GLY A 106 2.24 11.03 -11.62
C GLY A 106 1.18 10.91 -12.72
N MET A 107 0.05 10.25 -12.45
CA MET A 107 -1.04 10.13 -13.43
C MET A 107 -1.64 11.49 -13.79
N THR A 108 -1.85 12.35 -12.78
CA THR A 108 -2.33 13.72 -13.01
C THR A 108 -1.38 14.50 -13.92
N LYS A 109 -0.07 14.40 -13.68
CA LYS A 109 0.94 15.03 -14.53
C LYS A 109 1.05 14.43 -15.92
N ILE A 110 0.78 13.13 -16.12
CA ILE A 110 0.67 12.55 -17.47
C ILE A 110 -0.44 13.25 -18.26
N VAL A 111 -1.62 13.42 -17.64
CA VAL A 111 -2.77 14.09 -18.26
C VAL A 111 -2.40 15.53 -18.64
N GLU A 112 -1.84 16.30 -17.70
CA GLU A 112 -1.41 17.68 -17.93
C GLU A 112 -0.33 17.77 -19.02
N ALA A 113 0.65 16.86 -19.03
CA ALA A 113 1.73 16.82 -20.00
C ALA A 113 1.22 16.57 -21.42
N ILE A 114 0.25 15.67 -21.59
CA ILE A 114 -0.39 15.40 -22.88
C ILE A 114 -1.17 16.63 -23.35
N GLN A 115 -1.96 17.25 -22.48
CA GLN A 115 -2.78 18.41 -22.81
C GLN A 115 -1.94 19.65 -23.19
N SER A 116 -0.79 19.81 -22.54
CA SER A 116 0.13 20.94 -22.77
C SER A 116 1.25 20.63 -23.78
N ASN A 117 1.38 19.37 -24.21
CA ASN A 117 2.49 18.87 -25.02
C ASN A 117 3.87 19.19 -24.37
N ASP A 118 3.97 19.01 -23.05
CA ASP A 118 5.16 19.28 -22.24
C ASP A 118 5.92 17.98 -21.93
N GLN A 119 7.04 17.78 -22.63
CA GLN A 119 7.87 16.60 -22.46
C GLN A 119 8.57 16.55 -21.08
N GLN A 120 8.94 17.69 -20.50
CA GLN A 120 9.61 17.69 -19.19
C GLN A 120 8.64 17.27 -18.09
N MET A 121 7.38 17.69 -18.22
CA MET A 121 6.31 17.25 -17.33
C MET A 121 6.03 15.75 -17.47
N ALA A 122 6.05 15.21 -18.70
CA ALA A 122 5.92 13.77 -18.92
C ALA A 122 7.08 12.99 -18.26
N GLU A 123 8.31 13.47 -18.37
CA GLU A 123 9.48 12.87 -17.71
C GLU A 123 9.38 12.93 -16.17
N GLU A 124 8.83 14.02 -15.62
CA GLU A 124 8.55 14.13 -14.18
C GLU A 124 7.46 13.14 -13.75
N ALA A 125 6.38 13.06 -14.51
CA ALA A 125 5.28 12.13 -14.26
C ALA A 125 5.77 10.68 -14.20
N HIS A 126 6.63 10.27 -15.14
CA HIS A 126 7.24 8.93 -15.12
C HIS A 126 8.09 8.68 -13.88
N ARG A 127 8.88 9.65 -13.43
CA ARG A 127 9.67 9.50 -12.20
C ARG A 127 8.79 9.33 -10.96
N LEU A 128 7.69 10.06 -10.88
CA LEU A 128 6.74 9.95 -9.76
C LEU A 128 6.07 8.57 -9.75
N LEU A 129 5.64 8.07 -10.91
CA LEU A 129 5.08 6.72 -11.03
C LEU A 129 6.09 5.64 -10.63
N GLU A 130 7.33 5.73 -11.11
CA GLU A 130 8.39 4.79 -10.75
C GLU A 130 8.72 4.82 -9.25
N GLN A 131 8.79 6.00 -8.64
CA GLN A 131 9.02 6.14 -7.20
C GLN A 131 7.85 5.57 -6.40
N GLY A 132 6.62 5.85 -6.82
CA GLY A 132 5.44 5.28 -6.19
C GLY A 132 5.40 3.76 -6.26
N GLU A 133 5.72 3.17 -7.42
CA GLU A 133 5.83 1.71 -7.59
C GLU A 133 6.89 1.08 -6.67
N VAL A 134 8.03 1.75 -6.50
CA VAL A 134 9.07 1.31 -5.55
C VAL A 134 8.54 1.27 -4.12
N LEU A 135 7.79 2.31 -3.69
CA LEU A 135 7.21 2.37 -2.35
C LEU A 135 6.09 1.32 -2.16
N VAL A 136 5.20 1.14 -3.13
CA VAL A 136 4.16 0.08 -3.07
C VAL A 136 4.78 -1.32 -2.98
N THR A 137 5.89 -1.54 -3.70
CA THR A 137 6.66 -2.78 -3.60
C THR A 137 7.31 -2.92 -2.22
N GLN A 138 7.85 -1.85 -1.66
CA GLN A 138 8.41 -1.85 -0.31
C GLN A 138 7.34 -2.18 0.74
N PHE A 139 6.18 -1.52 0.68
CA PHE A 139 5.03 -1.84 1.52
C PHE A 139 4.66 -3.32 1.46
N SER A 140 4.56 -3.89 0.26
CA SER A 140 4.23 -5.31 0.07
C SER A 140 5.24 -6.24 0.76
N ASN A 141 6.53 -5.89 0.71
CA ASN A 141 7.59 -6.64 1.39
C ASN A 141 7.49 -6.50 2.91
N GLU A 142 7.36 -5.28 3.42
CA GLU A 142 7.26 -5.03 4.87
C GLU A 142 6.03 -5.69 5.48
N LEU A 143 4.88 -5.62 4.79
CA LEU A 143 3.66 -6.30 5.22
C LEU A 143 3.84 -7.82 5.24
N SER A 144 4.53 -8.39 4.25
CA SER A 144 4.87 -9.83 4.23
C SER A 144 5.78 -10.22 5.41
N GLU A 145 6.76 -9.39 5.74
CA GLU A 145 7.64 -9.60 6.89
C GLU A 145 6.86 -9.55 8.21
N LEU A 146 5.93 -8.61 8.35
CA LEU A 146 5.03 -8.52 9.51
C LEU A 146 4.16 -9.77 9.65
N TYR A 147 3.57 -10.27 8.56
CA TYR A 147 2.79 -11.51 8.59
C TYR A 147 3.61 -12.71 9.07
N GLN A 148 4.87 -12.82 8.61
CA GLN A 148 5.77 -13.87 9.05
C GLN A 148 6.18 -13.72 10.51
N ALA A 149 6.52 -12.50 10.95
CA ALA A 149 6.94 -12.21 12.33
C ALA A 149 5.84 -12.52 13.35
N TYR A 150 4.57 -12.25 13.00
CA TYR A 150 3.43 -12.42 13.88
C TYR A 150 2.59 -13.67 13.59
N ASN A 151 3.02 -14.55 12.67
CA ASN A 151 2.31 -15.77 12.26
C ASN A 151 0.84 -15.47 11.88
N VAL A 152 0.62 -14.47 11.04
CA VAL A 152 -0.69 -14.16 10.46
C VAL A 152 -0.79 -14.86 9.11
N GLU A 153 -1.84 -15.66 8.93
CA GLU A 153 -2.19 -16.24 7.63
C GLU A 153 -3.18 -15.31 6.93
N VAL A 154 -2.79 -14.81 5.77
CA VAL A 154 -3.69 -14.04 4.89
C VAL A 154 -4.59 -15.04 4.16
N GLN A 155 -5.90 -14.79 4.15
CA GLN A 155 -6.90 -15.66 3.51
C GLN A 155 -7.11 -15.33 2.04
#